data_AF-A0A935QTJ5-F1
#
_entry.id   AF-A0A935QTJ5-F1
#
_cell.length_a   1.000
_cell.length_b   1.000
_cell.length_c   1.000
_cell.angle_alpha   90.00
_cell.angle_beta   90.00
_cell.angle_gamma   90.00
#
_symmetry.space_group_name_H-M   'P 1'
#
loop_
_entity.id
_entity.type
_entity.pdbx_description
1 polymer ?
#
loop_
_entity_poly.entity_id
_entity_poly.type
_entity_poly.pdbx_seq_one_letter_code
_entity_poly.pdbx_strand_id
1 'polypeptide(L)'
;MSTQRPDLTLRLVRRLIGWFAPGREVQAMSDLTHLRGPLRLVAVFAVTVVLPGLVLAWLSFRSVRGEELAVVEEAKGRAERAADAMLEQTAAIFEEFEATVQRRLASGRSPLDALPELSPFLRVAFRLDDSGELAAPFEPPRERLPVSSDVTLTGAWLGAQRTELIDGDPARAAELYARIGAEARGVQVEALASFAQARALQRAGRAPEALAIYRDVLARGADVRDPNGFRLGDLARLKLAEAALPSDTAVAVSSLRALVEELLTRRWTLGVASEAPLIARALDLLDPHAPRDWLASSRGRLEDRSRMMFYGEQLYPELAVVTAGSTGLRVAGASVHYEVTHRTCGRRSGTATTTTPSRWTAWRSARSSLRWPISPHAPTRRSPCS
;
A
#
# COMPACT_ATOMS: atom_id res chain seq x y z
N MET A 1 50.73 59.61 62.76
CA MET A 1 49.54 60.10 62.04
C MET A 1 49.10 59.00 61.07
N SER A 2 48.15 58.14 61.47
CA SER A 2 47.62 57.08 60.62
C SER A 2 46.50 57.64 59.73
N THR A 3 46.75 57.70 58.42
CA THR A 3 45.73 58.02 57.43
C THR A 3 44.74 56.86 57.32
N GLN A 4 43.60 57.01 57.99
CA GLN A 4 42.49 56.07 57.92
C GLN A 4 41.89 56.12 56.50
N ARG A 5 42.14 55.09 55.69
CA ARG A 5 41.58 55.00 54.34
C ARG A 5 40.05 55.02 54.43
N PRO A 6 39.36 55.90 53.67
CA PRO A 6 37.91 55.97 53.70
C PRO A 6 37.32 54.65 53.23
N ASP A 7 36.40 54.13 54.04
CA ASP A 7 35.71 52.86 53.85
C ASP A 7 35.02 52.82 52.47
N LEU A 8 35.36 51.82 51.65
CA LEU A 8 34.83 51.64 50.29
C LEU A 8 33.30 51.53 50.27
N THR A 9 32.72 51.04 51.36
CA THR A 9 31.27 50.94 51.55
C THR A 9 30.58 52.30 51.52
N LEU A 10 31.17 53.33 52.15
CA LEU A 10 30.65 54.70 52.18
C LEU A 10 30.62 55.34 50.79
N ARG A 11 31.60 55.03 49.93
CA ARG A 11 31.62 55.54 48.55
C ARG A 11 30.51 54.93 47.69
N LEU A 12 30.26 53.63 47.83
CA LEU A 12 29.18 52.96 47.10
C LEU A 12 27.80 53.46 47.54
N VAL A 13 27.58 53.61 48.84
CA VAL A 13 26.32 54.15 49.38
C VAL A 13 26.09 55.59 48.91
N ARG A 14 27.12 56.44 48.92
CA ARG A 14 27.01 57.82 48.42
C ARG A 14 26.63 57.88 46.93
N ARG A 15 27.17 56.95 46.12
CA ARG A 15 26.86 56.87 44.68
C ARG A 15 25.42 56.40 44.42
N LEU A 16 24.92 55.47 45.22
CA LEU A 16 23.55 54.95 45.13
C LEU A 16 22.52 55.98 45.56
N ILE A 17 22.77 56.71 46.66
CA ILE A 17 21.88 57.78 47.15
C ILE A 17 21.86 58.97 46.18
N GLY A 18 23.02 59.35 45.63
CA GLY A 18 23.11 60.41 44.63
C GLY A 18 22.33 60.12 43.34
N TRP A 19 22.07 58.85 43.03
CA TRP A 19 21.30 58.45 41.86
C TRP A 19 19.79 58.58 42.06
N PHE A 20 19.30 58.39 43.29
CA PHE A 20 17.86 58.45 43.58
C PHE A 20 17.34 59.84 44.01
N ALA A 21 18.20 60.77 44.43
CA ALA A 21 17.77 62.09 44.91
C ALA A 21 18.78 63.23 44.59
N PRO A 22 18.85 63.71 43.33
CA PRO A 22 19.71 64.84 42.98
C PRO A 22 19.20 66.14 43.63
N GLY A 23 20.04 66.82 44.42
CA GLY A 23 19.77 68.18 44.96
C GLY A 23 19.54 68.32 46.47
N ARG A 24 19.62 67.25 47.27
CA ARG A 24 19.43 67.29 48.75
C ARG A 24 20.68 66.87 49.55
N GLU A 25 21.87 67.30 49.14
CA GLU A 25 23.14 66.77 49.69
C GLU A 25 23.38 67.12 51.17
N VAL A 26 22.95 68.29 51.63
CA VAL A 26 23.22 68.77 53.00
C VAL A 26 22.23 68.20 54.03
N GLN A 27 20.95 68.06 53.69
CA GLN A 27 19.95 67.39 54.53
C GLN A 27 20.18 65.87 54.60
N ALA A 28 20.66 65.26 53.51
CA ALA A 28 20.98 63.84 53.48
C ALA A 28 22.10 63.44 54.47
N MET A 29 23.08 64.32 54.75
CA MET A 29 24.15 64.01 55.71
C MET A 29 23.66 63.96 57.17
N SER A 30 22.67 64.78 57.54
CA SER A 30 22.07 64.76 58.89
C SER A 30 21.13 63.55 59.07
N ASP A 31 20.38 63.19 58.03
CA ASP A 31 19.52 62.00 58.05
C ASP A 31 20.35 60.71 58.06
N LEU A 32 21.53 60.70 57.43
CA LEU A 32 22.43 59.55 57.44
C LEU A 32 22.93 59.15 58.85
N THR A 33 23.07 60.11 59.77
CA THR A 33 23.42 59.81 61.16
C THR A 33 22.27 59.17 61.93
N HIS A 34 21.02 59.57 61.67
CA HIS A 34 19.82 58.94 62.27
C HIS A 34 19.42 57.62 61.59
N LEU A 35 19.75 57.44 60.31
CA LEU A 35 19.50 56.22 59.54
C LEU A 35 20.49 55.09 59.85
N ARG A 36 21.58 55.35 60.57
CA ARG A 36 22.59 54.33 60.89
C ARG A 36 22.03 53.18 61.74
N GLY A 37 21.09 53.47 62.64
CA GLY A 37 20.34 52.46 63.41
C GLY A 37 19.40 51.62 62.53
N PRO A 38 18.47 52.25 61.79
CA PRO A 38 17.59 51.56 60.83
C PRO A 38 18.34 50.75 59.77
N LEU A 39 19.40 51.30 59.18
CA LEU A 39 20.21 50.61 58.15
C LEU A 39 20.89 49.36 58.70
N ARG A 40 21.35 49.38 59.95
CA ARG A 40 21.90 48.18 60.59
C ARG A 40 20.82 47.12 60.79
N LEU A 41 19.61 47.53 61.18
CA LEU A 41 18.47 46.63 61.37
C LEU A 41 18.01 46.03 60.02
N VAL A 42 17.93 46.86 58.96
CA VAL A 42 17.63 46.43 57.59
C VAL A 42 18.72 45.50 57.05
N ALA A 43 19.99 45.79 57.28
CA ALA A 43 21.09 44.93 56.85
C ALA A 43 21.07 43.58 57.57
N VAL A 44 20.84 43.57 58.89
CA VAL A 44 20.66 42.33 59.65
C VAL A 44 19.47 41.55 59.12
N PHE A 45 18.31 42.19 58.91
CA PHE A 45 17.11 41.55 58.35
C PHE A 45 17.35 41.00 56.94
N ALA A 46 18.03 41.74 56.07
CA ALA A 46 18.37 41.28 54.72
C ALA A 46 19.28 40.04 54.77
N VAL A 47 20.23 39.99 55.70
CA VAL A 47 21.15 38.85 55.84
C VAL A 47 20.50 37.65 56.55
N THR A 48 19.62 37.87 57.53
CA THR A 48 19.02 36.78 58.31
C THR A 48 17.71 36.25 57.73
N VAL A 49 16.98 37.03 56.94
CA VAL A 49 15.67 36.65 56.39
C VAL A 49 15.72 36.56 54.86
N VAL A 50 16.16 37.62 54.17
CA VAL A 50 16.09 37.67 52.70
C VAL A 50 17.13 36.75 52.06
N LEU A 51 18.37 36.76 52.53
CA LEU A 51 19.44 35.95 51.97
C LEU A 51 19.15 34.44 52.08
N PRO A 52 18.72 33.89 53.24
CA PRO A 52 18.32 32.48 53.32
C PRO A 52 17.12 32.17 52.42
N GLY A 53 16.14 33.08 52.30
CA GLY A 53 15.00 32.93 51.39
C GLY A 53 15.41 32.83 49.92
N LEU A 54 16.35 33.68 49.47
CA LEU A 54 16.89 33.63 48.10
C LEU A 54 17.72 32.36 47.85
N VAL A 55 18.51 31.91 48.83
CA VAL A 55 19.27 30.65 48.72
C VAL A 55 18.30 29.47 48.62
N LEU A 56 17.25 29.42 49.45
CA LEU A 56 16.21 28.39 49.37
C LEU A 56 15.47 28.43 48.03
N ALA A 57 15.07 29.61 47.55
CA ALA A 57 14.43 29.75 46.25
C ALA A 57 15.33 29.29 45.08
N TRP A 58 16.62 29.64 45.13
CA TRP A 58 17.60 29.18 44.14
C TRP A 58 17.80 27.66 44.19
N LEU A 59 17.88 27.07 45.39
CA LEU A 59 17.96 25.62 45.56
C LEU A 59 16.70 24.92 45.02
N SER A 60 15.50 25.43 45.31
CA SER A 60 14.24 24.90 44.78
C SER A 60 14.21 24.95 43.25
N PHE A 61 14.61 26.08 42.65
CA PHE A 61 14.65 26.22 41.19
C PHE A 61 15.70 25.30 40.54
N ARG A 62 16.84 25.09 41.20
CA ARG A 62 17.86 24.14 40.76
C ARG A 62 17.37 22.68 40.87
N SER A 63 16.58 22.36 41.90
CA SER A 63 15.96 21.04 42.08
C SER A 63 15.00 20.73 40.94
N VAL A 64 14.09 21.67 40.64
CA VAL A 64 13.10 21.52 39.54
C VAL A 64 13.81 21.30 38.20
N ARG A 65 14.85 22.08 37.88
CA ARG A 65 15.63 21.88 36.65
C ARG A 65 16.36 20.53 36.59
N GLY A 66 16.83 20.04 37.73
CA GLY A 66 17.45 18.71 37.83
C GLY A 66 16.44 17.60 37.55
N GLU A 67 15.24 17.71 38.12
CA GLU A 67 14.13 16.80 37.87
C GLU A 67 13.67 16.84 36.40
N GLU A 68 13.55 18.01 35.79
CA GLU A 68 13.21 18.15 34.37
C GLU A 68 14.22 17.44 33.46
N LEU A 69 15.53 17.64 33.69
CA LEU A 69 16.57 16.98 32.91
C LEU A 69 16.56 15.46 33.10
N ALA A 70 16.40 15.00 34.35
CA ALA A 70 16.31 13.57 34.65
C ALA A 70 15.08 12.93 33.98
N VAL A 71 13.93 13.61 33.99
CA VAL A 71 12.71 13.13 33.30
C VAL A 71 12.91 13.09 31.78
N VAL A 72 13.58 14.08 31.18
CA VAL A 72 13.89 14.10 29.74
C VAL A 72 14.84 12.97 29.36
N GLU A 73 15.90 12.74 30.14
CA GLU A 73 16.84 11.64 29.90
C GLU A 73 16.17 10.27 30.07
N GLU A 74 15.32 10.12 31.09
CA GLU A 74 14.57 8.89 31.29
C GLU A 74 13.55 8.65 30.16
N ALA A 75 12.83 9.70 29.74
CA ALA A 75 11.90 9.62 28.61
C ALA A 75 12.62 9.24 27.32
N LYS A 76 13.80 9.81 27.06
CA LYS A 76 14.66 9.47 25.93
C LYS A 76 15.12 8.01 26.01
N GLY A 77 15.62 7.55 27.15
CA GLY A 77 16.05 6.16 27.34
C GLY A 77 14.90 5.15 27.28
N ARG A 78 13.67 5.55 27.64
CA ARG A 78 12.45 4.73 27.40
C ARG A 78 12.09 4.69 25.92
N ALA A 79 12.17 5.82 25.21
CA ALA A 79 11.89 5.89 23.78
C ALA A 79 12.90 5.09 22.94
N GLU A 80 14.19 5.16 23.26
CA GLU A 80 15.25 4.37 22.61
C GLU A 80 15.02 2.87 22.81
N ARG A 81 14.81 2.41 24.05
CA ARG A 81 14.50 1.00 24.32
C ARG A 81 13.22 0.53 23.63
N ALA A 82 12.19 1.37 23.55
CA ALA A 82 10.96 1.04 22.84
C ALA A 82 11.20 0.94 21.32
N ALA A 83 12.00 1.85 20.74
CA ALA A 83 12.37 1.79 19.34
C ALA A 83 13.20 0.53 19.02
N ASP A 84 14.19 0.20 19.85
CA ASP A 84 15.02 -1.00 19.71
C ASP A 84 14.16 -2.27 19.79
N ALA A 85 13.25 -2.35 20.79
CA ALA A 85 12.33 -3.48 20.91
C ALA A 85 11.40 -3.61 19.69
N MET A 86 10.92 -2.50 19.12
CA MET A 86 10.12 -2.54 17.89
C MET A 86 10.94 -2.99 16.68
N LEU A 87 12.21 -2.57 16.59
CA LEU A 87 13.12 -3.00 15.52
C LEU A 87 13.44 -4.49 15.63
N GLU A 88 13.76 -4.99 16.83
CA GLU A 88 13.98 -6.42 17.09
C GLU A 88 12.73 -7.24 16.75
N GLN A 89 11.54 -6.80 17.18
CA GLN A 89 10.29 -7.47 16.84
C GLN A 89 10.05 -7.51 15.32
N THR A 90 10.34 -6.41 14.62
CA THR A 90 10.19 -6.34 13.17
C THR A 90 11.20 -7.23 12.46
N ALA A 91 12.46 -7.25 12.89
CA ALA A 91 13.50 -8.11 12.36
C ALA A 91 13.15 -9.59 12.51
N ALA A 92 12.65 -9.99 13.67
CA ALA A 92 12.21 -11.37 13.92
C ALA A 92 11.11 -11.83 12.93
N ILE A 93 10.16 -10.95 12.58
CA ILE A 93 9.12 -11.25 11.57
C ILE A 93 9.75 -11.51 10.20
N PHE A 94 10.74 -10.70 9.80
CA PHE A 94 11.43 -10.88 8.51
C PHE A 94 12.32 -12.12 8.48
N GLU A 95 13.02 -12.42 9.58
CA GLU A 95 13.84 -13.63 9.71
C GLU A 95 12.97 -14.90 9.64
N GLU A 96 11.82 -14.91 10.32
CA GLU A 96 10.88 -16.03 10.25
C GLU A 96 10.29 -16.20 8.84
N PHE A 97 9.93 -15.08 8.20
CA PHE A 97 9.46 -15.07 6.82
C PHE A 97 10.51 -15.64 5.86
N GLU A 98 11.76 -15.18 5.95
CA GLU A 98 12.86 -15.65 5.11
C GLU A 98 13.14 -17.14 5.34
N ALA A 99 13.22 -17.58 6.59
CA ALA A 99 13.40 -18.99 6.93
C ALA A 99 12.26 -19.86 6.36
N THR A 100 11.02 -19.35 6.35
CA THR A 100 9.86 -20.05 5.80
C THR A 100 9.91 -20.12 4.27
N VAL A 101 10.30 -19.03 3.59
CA VAL A 101 10.53 -19.01 2.14
C VAL A 101 11.64 -19.99 1.75
N GLN A 102 12.78 -19.96 2.45
CA GLN A 102 13.92 -20.85 2.20
C GLN A 102 13.53 -22.32 2.38
N ARG A 103 12.81 -22.67 3.47
CA ARG A 103 12.31 -24.03 3.69
C ARG A 103 11.40 -24.51 2.56
N ARG A 104 10.54 -23.64 2.03
CA ARG A 104 9.66 -23.98 0.90
C ARG A 104 10.45 -24.21 -0.39
N LEU A 105 11.36 -23.31 -0.72
CA LEU A 105 12.24 -23.44 -1.88
C LEU A 105 13.07 -24.73 -1.79
N ALA A 106 13.65 -25.04 -0.63
CA ALA A 106 14.37 -26.28 -0.39
C ALA A 106 13.51 -27.53 -0.56
N SER A 107 12.19 -27.43 -0.29
CA SER A 107 11.21 -28.50 -0.55
C SER A 107 10.69 -28.55 -1.99
N GLY A 108 11.21 -27.71 -2.90
CA GLY A 108 10.74 -27.61 -4.28
C GLY A 108 9.36 -26.96 -4.45
N ARG A 109 8.83 -26.31 -3.39
CA ARG A 109 7.55 -25.60 -3.43
C ARG A 109 7.76 -24.14 -3.83
N SER A 110 6.87 -23.61 -4.66
CA SER A 110 6.91 -22.19 -5.04
C SER A 110 6.52 -21.33 -3.84
N PRO A 111 7.27 -20.25 -3.51
CA PRO A 111 6.88 -19.31 -2.47
C PRO A 111 5.56 -18.60 -2.76
N LEU A 112 5.15 -18.56 -4.02
CA LEU A 112 3.90 -17.93 -4.43
C LEU A 112 2.67 -18.80 -4.12
N ASP A 113 2.88 -20.06 -3.76
CA ASP A 113 1.80 -20.98 -3.39
C ASP A 113 1.41 -20.72 -1.93
N ALA A 114 0.13 -20.42 -1.66
CA ALA A 114 -0.37 -20.13 -0.30
C ALA A 114 0.43 -19.05 0.43
N LEU A 115 0.31 -17.80 -0.02
CA LEU A 115 0.94 -16.61 0.61
C LEU A 115 0.62 -16.46 2.11
N PRO A 116 -0.62 -16.75 2.61
CA PRO A 116 -0.95 -16.59 4.02
C PRO A 116 -0.10 -17.46 4.96
N GLU A 117 0.39 -18.60 4.48
CA GLU A 117 1.30 -19.47 5.22
C GLU A 117 2.74 -18.93 5.32
N LEU A 118 3.14 -18.00 4.44
CA LEU A 118 4.45 -17.34 4.55
C LEU A 118 4.44 -16.26 5.63
N SER A 119 3.38 -15.45 5.63
CA SER A 119 3.18 -14.39 6.62
C SER A 119 1.74 -13.90 6.58
N PRO A 120 1.10 -13.66 7.73
CA PRO A 120 -0.24 -13.07 7.78
C PRO A 120 -0.27 -11.63 7.25
N PHE A 121 0.89 -10.98 7.11
CA PHE A 121 1.03 -9.62 6.60
C PHE A 121 1.27 -9.59 5.09
N LEU A 122 1.63 -10.71 4.47
CA LEU A 122 1.86 -10.77 3.04
C LEU A 122 0.53 -10.70 2.28
N ARG A 123 0.43 -9.77 1.33
CA ARG A 123 -0.78 -9.54 0.53
C ARG A 123 -0.61 -9.96 -0.93
N VAL A 124 0.58 -9.75 -1.45
CA VAL A 124 0.97 -10.08 -2.82
C VAL A 124 2.46 -10.34 -2.84
N ALA A 125 2.89 -11.22 -3.74
CA ALA A 125 4.28 -11.48 -4.02
C ALA A 125 4.49 -11.40 -5.53
N PHE A 126 5.57 -10.77 -5.93
CA PHE A 126 5.95 -10.56 -7.33
C PHE A 126 7.24 -11.33 -7.60
N ARG A 127 7.33 -11.96 -8.77
CA ARG A 127 8.56 -12.59 -9.24
C ARG A 127 9.10 -11.79 -10.40
N LEU A 128 10.38 -11.43 -10.32
CA LEU A 128 11.13 -10.91 -11.46
C LEU A 128 11.87 -12.07 -12.14
N ASP A 129 12.02 -12.04 -13.46
CA ASP A 129 12.90 -12.96 -14.18
C ASP A 129 14.36 -12.47 -14.18
N ASP A 130 15.22 -13.20 -14.87
CA ASP A 130 16.65 -12.91 -14.99
C ASP A 130 16.94 -11.57 -15.69
N SER A 131 15.97 -11.03 -16.43
CA SER A 131 16.05 -9.70 -17.06
C SER A 131 15.57 -8.57 -16.13
N GLY A 132 15.07 -8.91 -14.94
CA GLY A 132 14.45 -7.96 -14.02
C GLY A 132 13.02 -7.59 -14.41
N GLU A 133 12.44 -8.26 -15.41
CA GLU A 133 11.06 -8.04 -15.83
C GLU A 133 10.10 -8.82 -14.93
N LEU A 134 8.89 -8.29 -14.79
CA LEU A 134 7.86 -8.88 -13.94
C LEU A 134 7.31 -10.18 -14.56
N ALA A 135 7.77 -11.31 -14.03
CA ALA A 135 7.54 -12.64 -14.56
C ALA A 135 6.35 -13.39 -13.94
N ALA A 136 5.94 -13.08 -12.71
CA ALA A 136 4.80 -13.74 -12.04
C ALA A 136 4.22 -12.86 -10.92
N PRO A 137 2.95 -13.03 -10.52
CA PRO A 137 2.01 -14.11 -10.84
C PRO A 137 1.07 -13.82 -12.03
N PHE A 138 1.13 -12.59 -12.56
CA PHE A 138 0.22 -12.10 -13.60
C PHE A 138 1.00 -11.68 -14.85
N GLU A 139 0.28 -11.54 -15.96
CA GLU A 139 0.77 -10.82 -17.13
C GLU A 139 0.56 -9.33 -16.90
N PRO A 140 1.54 -8.48 -17.26
CA PRO A 140 1.33 -7.04 -17.25
C PRO A 140 0.08 -6.70 -18.07
N PRO A 141 -0.62 -5.59 -17.78
CA PRO A 141 -1.70 -5.13 -18.63
C PRO A 141 -1.14 -5.00 -20.04
N ARG A 142 -1.56 -5.89 -20.95
CA ARG A 142 -1.26 -5.68 -22.36
C ARG A 142 -1.95 -4.37 -22.73
N GLU A 143 -1.22 -3.46 -23.36
CA GLU A 143 -1.78 -2.25 -23.96
C GLU A 143 -3.08 -2.68 -24.62
N ARG A 144 -4.21 -2.17 -24.07
CA ARG A 144 -5.55 -2.77 -24.20
C ARG A 144 -5.62 -3.40 -25.57
N LEU A 145 -5.66 -4.75 -25.64
CA LEU A 145 -5.97 -5.41 -26.90
C LEU A 145 -7.14 -4.62 -27.46
N PRO A 146 -7.08 -4.13 -28.70
CA PRO A 146 -8.18 -3.37 -29.28
C PRO A 146 -9.34 -4.34 -29.34
N VAL A 147 -10.04 -4.48 -28.21
CA VAL A 147 -11.41 -4.89 -28.14
C VAL A 147 -12.02 -3.82 -29.00
N SER A 148 -12.32 -4.22 -30.23
CA SER A 148 -13.09 -3.44 -31.16
C SER A 148 -14.46 -3.28 -30.50
N SER A 149 -14.54 -2.37 -29.53
CA SER A 149 -15.77 -1.92 -28.87
C SER A 149 -16.80 -1.50 -29.91
N ASP A 150 -16.31 -1.14 -31.10
CA ASP A 150 -17.07 -0.79 -32.29
C ASP A 150 -18.05 -1.90 -32.70
N VAL A 151 -17.72 -3.18 -32.48
CA VAL A 151 -18.54 -4.30 -32.99
C VAL A 151 -19.81 -4.49 -32.17
N THR A 152 -19.70 -4.49 -30.84
CA THR A 152 -20.88 -4.60 -29.96
C THR A 152 -21.76 -3.36 -29.97
N LEU A 153 -21.23 -2.24 -30.48
CA LEU A 153 -21.97 -0.98 -30.63
C LEU A 153 -22.58 -0.82 -32.02
N THR A 154 -22.41 -1.79 -32.93
CA THR A 154 -23.10 -1.76 -34.21
C THR A 154 -24.62 -1.91 -34.05
N GLY A 155 -25.39 -1.23 -34.89
CA GLY A 155 -26.84 -1.35 -34.90
C GLY A 155 -27.34 -2.79 -35.11
N ALA A 156 -26.60 -3.60 -35.87
CA ALA A 156 -26.91 -5.02 -36.08
C ALA A 156 -26.79 -5.83 -34.77
N TRP A 157 -25.69 -5.66 -34.04
CA TRP A 157 -25.48 -6.34 -32.75
C TRP A 157 -26.53 -5.93 -31.71
N LEU A 158 -26.79 -4.63 -31.58
CA LEU A 158 -27.82 -4.11 -30.67
C LEU A 158 -29.22 -4.60 -31.05
N GLY A 159 -29.52 -4.71 -32.35
CA GLY A 159 -30.76 -5.30 -32.85
C GLY A 159 -30.91 -6.76 -32.43
N ALA A 160 -29.87 -7.57 -32.62
CA ALA A 160 -29.88 -8.98 -32.19
C ALA A 160 -30.06 -9.13 -30.67
N GLN A 161 -29.37 -8.30 -29.88
CA GLN A 161 -29.48 -8.31 -28.42
C GLN A 161 -30.87 -7.88 -27.94
N ARG A 162 -31.46 -6.85 -28.56
CA ARG A 162 -32.85 -6.44 -28.29
C ARG A 162 -33.82 -7.57 -28.57
N THR A 163 -33.70 -8.23 -29.72
CA THR A 163 -34.57 -9.37 -30.07
C THR A 163 -34.43 -10.51 -29.07
N GLU A 164 -33.22 -10.78 -28.59
CA GLU A 164 -32.97 -11.82 -27.57
C GLU A 164 -33.58 -11.47 -26.20
N LEU A 165 -33.38 -10.24 -25.73
CA LEU A 165 -33.65 -9.87 -24.32
C LEU A 165 -34.98 -9.16 -24.11
N ILE A 166 -35.40 -8.32 -25.06
CA ILE A 166 -36.59 -7.47 -24.94
C ILE A 166 -37.77 -8.12 -25.66
N ASP A 167 -37.56 -8.55 -26.90
CA ASP A 167 -38.65 -9.14 -27.70
C ASP A 167 -38.91 -10.61 -27.31
N GLY A 168 -37.97 -11.24 -26.59
CA GLY A 168 -38.11 -12.60 -26.08
C GLY A 168 -38.07 -13.67 -27.18
N ASP A 169 -37.47 -13.37 -28.33
CA ASP A 169 -37.32 -14.30 -29.45
C ASP A 169 -35.85 -14.73 -29.62
N PRO A 170 -35.39 -15.69 -28.80
CA PRO A 170 -34.01 -16.17 -28.85
C PRO A 170 -33.70 -16.93 -30.15
N ALA A 171 -34.69 -17.52 -30.83
CA ALA A 171 -34.46 -18.21 -32.10
C ALA A 171 -34.12 -17.21 -33.21
N ARG A 172 -34.88 -16.12 -33.31
CA ARG A 172 -34.59 -15.04 -34.25
C ARG A 172 -33.29 -14.31 -33.94
N ALA A 173 -32.99 -14.11 -32.66
CA ALA A 173 -31.71 -13.53 -32.25
C ALA A 173 -30.52 -14.39 -32.70
N ALA A 174 -30.62 -15.72 -32.59
CA ALA A 174 -29.59 -16.63 -33.09
C ALA A 174 -29.33 -16.46 -34.59
N GLU A 175 -30.38 -16.32 -35.42
CA GLU A 175 -30.24 -16.06 -36.86
C GLU A 175 -29.57 -14.71 -37.14
N LEU A 176 -29.88 -13.68 -36.33
CA LEU A 176 -29.23 -12.36 -36.44
C LEU A 176 -27.73 -12.46 -36.10
N TYR A 177 -27.37 -13.13 -35.01
CA TYR A 177 -25.96 -13.35 -34.67
C TYR A 177 -25.23 -14.20 -35.73
N ALA A 178 -25.89 -15.21 -36.30
CA ALA A 178 -25.32 -16.00 -37.40
C ALA A 178 -24.96 -15.14 -38.62
N ARG A 179 -25.85 -14.20 -39.00
CA ARG A 179 -25.59 -13.24 -40.09
C ARG A 179 -24.45 -12.29 -39.77
N ILE A 180 -24.42 -11.75 -38.54
CA ILE A 180 -23.31 -10.89 -38.09
C ILE A 180 -21.98 -11.63 -38.21
N GLY A 181 -21.93 -12.90 -37.78
CA GLY A 181 -20.73 -13.74 -37.91
C GLY A 181 -20.32 -14.00 -39.35
N ALA A 182 -21.29 -14.22 -40.26
CA ALA A 182 -21.02 -14.44 -41.68
C ALA A 182 -20.50 -13.19 -42.41
N GLU A 183 -20.93 -11.99 -41.99
CA GLU A 183 -20.53 -10.71 -42.58
C GLU A 183 -19.27 -10.12 -41.90
N ALA A 184 -18.86 -10.70 -40.77
CA ALA A 184 -17.75 -10.24 -39.96
C ALA A 184 -16.42 -10.23 -40.72
N ARG A 185 -15.68 -9.13 -40.61
CA ARG A 185 -14.28 -9.06 -41.04
C ARG A 185 -13.38 -9.21 -39.82
N GLY A 186 -13.07 -10.45 -39.46
CA GLY A 186 -12.08 -10.77 -38.43
C GLY A 186 -12.56 -11.82 -37.43
N VAL A 187 -11.59 -12.62 -36.96
CA VAL A 187 -11.82 -13.77 -36.07
C VAL A 187 -12.51 -13.36 -34.77
N GLN A 188 -12.24 -12.16 -34.24
CA GLN A 188 -12.84 -11.70 -32.99
C GLN A 188 -14.36 -11.53 -33.09
N VAL A 189 -14.83 -10.87 -34.15
CA VAL A 189 -16.26 -10.60 -34.36
C VAL A 189 -17.00 -11.88 -34.68
N GLU A 190 -16.40 -12.72 -35.53
CA GLU A 190 -16.93 -14.03 -35.87
C GLU A 190 -17.11 -14.88 -34.60
N ALA A 191 -16.07 -15.04 -33.78
CA ALA A 191 -16.13 -15.84 -32.56
C ALA A 191 -17.14 -15.28 -31.54
N LEU A 192 -17.21 -13.95 -31.39
CA LEU A 192 -18.21 -13.31 -30.51
C LEU A 192 -19.63 -13.57 -30.99
N ALA A 193 -19.88 -13.40 -32.28
CA ALA A 193 -21.19 -13.65 -32.88
C ALA A 193 -21.57 -15.14 -32.77
N SER A 194 -20.65 -16.07 -33.03
CA SER A 194 -20.87 -17.51 -32.85
C SER A 194 -21.18 -17.85 -31.39
N PHE A 195 -20.47 -17.28 -30.41
CA PHE A 195 -20.77 -17.51 -29.01
C PHE A 195 -22.16 -16.97 -28.62
N ALA A 196 -22.52 -15.77 -29.08
CA ALA A 196 -23.83 -15.18 -28.85
C ALA A 196 -24.97 -15.99 -29.52
N GLN A 197 -24.73 -16.50 -30.74
CA GLN A 197 -25.63 -17.40 -31.44
C GLN A 197 -25.88 -18.69 -30.64
N ALA A 198 -24.81 -19.33 -30.15
CA ALA A 198 -24.92 -20.54 -29.33
C ALA A 198 -25.75 -20.30 -28.06
N ARG A 199 -25.50 -19.17 -27.36
CA ARG A 199 -26.29 -18.76 -26.20
C ARG A 199 -27.77 -18.59 -26.54
N ALA A 200 -28.06 -17.90 -27.63
CA ALA A 200 -29.44 -17.66 -28.07
C ALA A 200 -30.13 -18.98 -28.45
N LEU A 201 -29.48 -19.88 -29.19
CA LEU A 201 -30.01 -21.22 -29.50
C LEU A 201 -30.30 -22.05 -28.25
N GLN A 202 -29.41 -21.97 -27.25
CA GLN A 202 -29.62 -22.66 -25.97
C GLN A 202 -30.88 -22.14 -25.27
N ARG A 203 -31.09 -20.81 -25.25
CA ARG A 203 -32.31 -20.18 -24.70
C ARG A 203 -33.57 -20.54 -25.50
N ALA A 204 -33.43 -20.78 -26.80
CA ALA A 204 -34.51 -21.24 -27.67
C ALA A 204 -34.81 -22.76 -27.54
N GLY A 205 -34.15 -23.47 -26.62
CA GLY A 205 -34.32 -24.92 -26.44
C GLY A 205 -33.65 -25.78 -27.52
N ARG A 206 -32.88 -25.20 -28.45
CA ARG A 206 -32.14 -25.90 -29.52
C ARG A 206 -30.77 -26.34 -29.02
N ALA A 207 -30.75 -27.10 -27.94
CA ALA A 207 -29.52 -27.50 -27.25
C ALA A 207 -28.48 -28.19 -28.14
N PRO A 208 -28.83 -29.18 -29.00
CA PRO A 208 -27.84 -29.87 -29.83
C PRO A 208 -27.05 -28.93 -30.75
N GLU A 209 -27.72 -27.93 -31.33
CA GLU A 209 -27.12 -26.94 -32.22
C GLU A 209 -26.25 -25.95 -31.46
N ALA A 210 -26.71 -25.47 -30.31
CA ALA A 210 -25.92 -24.63 -29.43
C ALA A 210 -24.59 -25.31 -29.04
N LEU A 211 -24.64 -26.60 -28.68
CA LEU A 211 -23.44 -27.36 -28.32
C LEU A 211 -22.48 -27.53 -29.50
N ALA A 212 -22.98 -27.72 -30.72
CA ALA A 212 -22.13 -27.77 -31.91
C ALA A 212 -21.36 -26.46 -32.10
N ILE A 213 -22.03 -25.31 -31.94
CA ILE A 213 -21.39 -24.00 -32.09
C ILE A 213 -20.43 -23.70 -30.95
N TYR A 214 -20.73 -24.07 -29.69
CA TYR A 214 -19.76 -23.92 -28.60
C TYR A 214 -18.48 -24.73 -28.83
N ARG A 215 -18.57 -25.94 -29.38
CA ARG A 215 -17.38 -26.73 -29.75
C ARG A 215 -16.57 -26.06 -30.85
N ASP A 216 -17.24 -25.43 -31.80
CA ASP A 216 -16.60 -24.69 -32.88
C ASP A 216 -15.90 -23.41 -32.37
N VAL A 217 -16.53 -22.66 -31.46
CA VAL A 217 -15.89 -21.52 -30.76
C VAL A 217 -14.66 -21.99 -29.99
N LEU A 218 -14.72 -23.15 -29.32
CA LEU A 218 -13.58 -23.72 -28.61
C LEU A 218 -12.45 -24.12 -29.58
N ALA A 219 -12.76 -24.55 -30.80
CA ALA A 219 -11.76 -24.96 -31.79
C ALA A 219 -11.11 -23.76 -32.51
N ARG A 220 -11.89 -22.73 -32.85
CA ARG A 220 -11.45 -21.63 -33.74
C ARG A 220 -11.21 -20.29 -33.03
N GLY A 221 -11.82 -20.09 -31.87
CA GLY A 221 -11.84 -18.80 -31.15
C GLY A 221 -11.45 -18.90 -29.68
N ALA A 222 -10.70 -19.93 -29.27
CA ALA A 222 -10.42 -20.21 -27.86
C ALA A 222 -9.82 -19.01 -27.10
N ASP A 223 -8.85 -18.33 -27.71
CA ASP A 223 -8.12 -17.21 -27.11
C ASP A 223 -8.75 -15.84 -27.34
N VAL A 224 -9.85 -15.77 -28.13
CA VAL A 224 -10.57 -14.51 -28.34
C VAL A 224 -11.19 -14.08 -27.03
N ARG A 225 -10.97 -12.81 -26.64
CA ARG A 225 -11.60 -12.21 -25.47
C ARG A 225 -12.84 -11.38 -25.86
N ASP A 226 -13.87 -11.49 -25.04
CA ASP A 226 -15.06 -10.64 -25.11
C ASP A 226 -14.78 -9.21 -24.58
N PRO A 227 -15.72 -8.27 -24.73
CA PRO A 227 -15.54 -6.91 -24.24
C PRO A 227 -15.36 -6.78 -22.71
N ASN A 228 -15.77 -7.79 -21.95
CA ASN A 228 -15.56 -7.84 -20.50
C ASN A 228 -14.25 -8.56 -20.14
N GLY A 229 -13.49 -8.99 -21.14
CA GLY A 229 -12.20 -9.66 -21.01
C GLY A 229 -12.27 -11.18 -20.90
N PHE A 230 -13.43 -11.83 -20.91
CA PHE A 230 -13.51 -13.29 -20.83
C PHE A 230 -13.01 -13.95 -22.11
N ARG A 231 -12.19 -15.00 -21.99
CA ARG A 231 -11.85 -15.85 -23.13
C ARG A 231 -13.07 -16.66 -23.55
N LEU A 232 -13.45 -16.58 -24.82
CA LEU A 232 -14.61 -17.27 -25.38
C LEU A 232 -14.45 -18.79 -25.32
N GLY A 233 -13.23 -19.32 -25.45
CA GLY A 233 -12.96 -20.75 -25.27
C GLY A 233 -13.28 -21.24 -23.85
N ASP A 234 -12.85 -20.50 -22.83
CA ASP A 234 -13.10 -20.87 -21.43
C ASP A 234 -14.61 -20.80 -21.12
N LEU A 235 -15.30 -19.77 -21.63
CA LEU A 235 -16.77 -19.66 -21.52
C LEU A 235 -17.49 -20.79 -22.26
N ALA A 236 -17.07 -21.14 -23.47
CA ALA A 236 -17.66 -22.22 -24.25
C ALA A 236 -17.47 -23.57 -23.54
N ARG A 237 -16.29 -23.82 -22.97
CA ARG A 237 -16.01 -25.02 -22.19
C ARG A 237 -16.87 -25.11 -20.93
N LEU A 238 -17.04 -24.00 -20.20
CA LEU A 238 -17.96 -23.92 -19.07
C LEU A 238 -19.40 -24.27 -19.51
N LYS A 239 -19.87 -23.73 -20.63
CA LYS A 239 -21.22 -23.98 -21.15
C LYS A 239 -21.45 -25.40 -21.64
N LEU A 240 -20.45 -25.99 -22.32
CA LEU A 240 -20.48 -27.40 -22.72
C LEU A 240 -20.59 -28.33 -21.51
N ALA A 241 -19.79 -28.08 -20.47
CA ALA A 241 -19.82 -28.90 -19.26
C ALA A 241 -21.12 -28.70 -18.46
N GLU A 242 -21.61 -27.46 -18.34
CA GLU A 242 -22.90 -27.14 -17.71
C GLU A 242 -24.05 -27.88 -18.39
N ALA A 243 -24.08 -27.91 -19.73
CA ALA A 243 -25.10 -28.62 -20.48
C ALA A 243 -24.97 -30.15 -20.41
N ALA A 244 -23.77 -30.68 -20.18
CA ALA A 244 -23.53 -32.11 -20.03
C ALA A 244 -23.97 -32.65 -18.65
N LEU A 245 -23.97 -31.82 -17.60
CA LEU A 245 -24.27 -32.23 -16.21
C LEU A 245 -25.51 -33.15 -16.06
N PRO A 246 -26.66 -32.88 -16.69
CA PRO A 246 -27.86 -33.71 -16.55
C PRO A 246 -27.77 -35.07 -17.25
N SER A 247 -26.89 -35.20 -18.24
CA SER A 247 -26.81 -36.37 -19.13
C SER A 247 -25.58 -37.24 -18.87
N ASP A 248 -24.44 -36.62 -18.55
CA ASP A 248 -23.17 -37.28 -18.27
C ASP A 248 -22.41 -36.46 -17.21
N THR A 249 -22.78 -36.66 -15.95
CA THR A 249 -22.19 -35.96 -14.81
C THR A 249 -20.69 -36.22 -14.69
N ALA A 250 -20.20 -37.42 -15.02
CA ALA A 250 -18.78 -37.75 -14.89
C ALA A 250 -17.92 -36.96 -15.87
N VAL A 251 -18.34 -36.87 -17.13
CA VAL A 251 -17.65 -36.04 -18.15
C VAL A 251 -17.75 -34.56 -17.80
N ALA A 252 -18.91 -34.08 -17.36
CA ALA A 252 -19.08 -32.69 -16.95
C ALA A 252 -18.17 -32.31 -15.77
N VAL A 253 -18.14 -33.13 -14.71
CA VAL A 253 -17.31 -32.89 -13.51
C VAL A 253 -15.83 -32.90 -13.86
N SER A 254 -15.35 -33.87 -14.65
CA SER A 254 -13.95 -33.91 -15.07
C SER A 254 -13.56 -32.70 -15.92
N SER A 255 -14.43 -32.27 -16.85
CA SER A 255 -14.21 -31.07 -17.66
C SER A 255 -14.14 -29.78 -16.84
N LEU A 256 -15.08 -29.58 -15.90
CA LEU A 256 -15.11 -28.42 -15.00
C LEU A 256 -13.89 -28.38 -14.08
N ARG A 257 -13.49 -29.52 -13.50
CA ARG A 257 -12.27 -29.60 -12.66
C ARG A 257 -11.04 -29.23 -13.46
N ALA A 258 -10.90 -29.76 -14.67
CA ALA A 258 -9.78 -29.45 -15.54
C ALA A 258 -9.77 -27.96 -15.94
N LEU A 259 -10.94 -27.34 -16.18
CA LEU A 259 -11.07 -25.90 -16.41
C LEU A 259 -10.63 -25.07 -15.20
N VAL A 260 -11.07 -25.43 -13.99
CA VAL A 260 -10.67 -24.74 -12.75
C VAL A 260 -9.15 -24.83 -12.53
N GLU A 261 -8.56 -26.02 -12.65
CA GLU A 261 -7.13 -26.21 -12.46
C GLU A 261 -6.30 -25.45 -13.50
N GLU A 262 -6.73 -25.49 -14.77
CA GLU A 262 -6.08 -24.74 -15.84
C GLU A 262 -6.13 -23.23 -15.59
N LEU A 263 -7.29 -22.69 -15.20
CA LEU A 263 -7.42 -21.26 -14.93
C LEU A 263 -6.66 -20.82 -13.68
N LEU A 264 -6.60 -21.66 -12.63
CA LEU A 264 -5.83 -21.34 -11.42
C LEU A 264 -4.32 -21.42 -11.64
N THR A 265 -3.85 -22.23 -12.59
CA THR A 265 -2.41 -22.37 -12.93
C THR A 265 -1.95 -21.36 -13.98
N ARG A 266 -2.84 -20.93 -14.88
CA ARG A 266 -2.55 -19.93 -15.91
C ARG A 266 -2.25 -18.55 -15.30
N ARG A 267 -1.37 -17.77 -15.96
CA ARG A 267 -1.15 -16.36 -15.62
C ARG A 267 -2.40 -15.53 -15.93
N TRP A 268 -2.85 -14.73 -14.97
CA TRP A 268 -3.98 -13.82 -15.17
C TRP A 268 -3.46 -12.47 -15.64
N THR A 269 -4.24 -11.75 -16.44
CA THR A 269 -3.83 -10.43 -16.95
C THR A 269 -4.29 -9.34 -15.99
N LEU A 270 -3.39 -8.48 -15.51
CA LEU A 270 -3.78 -7.37 -14.62
C LEU A 270 -4.82 -6.45 -15.27
N GLY A 271 -5.77 -6.00 -14.46
CA GLY A 271 -6.91 -5.19 -14.90
C GLY A 271 -7.98 -5.96 -15.69
N VAL A 272 -7.79 -7.26 -15.90
CA VAL A 272 -8.78 -8.15 -16.53
C VAL A 272 -9.18 -9.22 -15.52
N ALA A 273 -10.26 -8.97 -14.76
CA ALA A 273 -10.72 -9.86 -13.69
C ALA A 273 -11.72 -10.92 -14.18
N SER A 274 -11.54 -11.43 -15.40
CA SER A 274 -12.53 -12.31 -16.05
C SER A 274 -12.48 -13.76 -15.60
N GLU A 275 -11.30 -14.22 -15.18
CA GLU A 275 -11.02 -15.61 -14.84
C GLU A 275 -11.68 -15.98 -13.49
N ALA A 276 -11.66 -15.07 -12.52
CA ALA A 276 -12.24 -15.28 -11.19
C ALA A 276 -13.74 -15.65 -11.20
N PRO A 277 -14.65 -14.87 -11.82
CA PRO A 277 -16.07 -15.22 -11.86
C PRO A 277 -16.34 -16.52 -12.63
N LEU A 278 -15.51 -16.85 -13.63
CA LEU A 278 -15.64 -18.09 -14.38
C LEU A 278 -15.28 -19.31 -13.51
N ILE A 279 -14.19 -19.23 -12.75
CA ILE A 279 -13.80 -20.25 -11.77
C ILE A 279 -14.87 -20.37 -10.69
N ALA A 280 -15.34 -19.25 -10.13
CA ALA A 280 -16.39 -19.25 -9.10
C ALA A 280 -17.64 -19.98 -9.59
N ARG A 281 -18.11 -19.68 -10.81
CA ARG A 281 -19.25 -20.38 -11.41
C ARG A 281 -18.97 -21.87 -11.62
N ALA A 282 -17.78 -22.24 -12.08
CA ALA A 282 -17.41 -23.65 -12.25
C ALA A 282 -17.39 -24.40 -10.90
N LEU A 283 -16.89 -23.76 -9.84
CA LEU A 283 -16.88 -24.31 -8.48
C LEU A 283 -18.31 -24.46 -7.91
N ASP A 284 -19.20 -23.51 -8.19
CA ASP A 284 -20.61 -23.62 -7.78
C ASP A 284 -21.32 -24.79 -8.47
N LEU A 285 -21.05 -25.01 -9.77
CA LEU A 285 -21.57 -26.17 -10.51
C LEU A 285 -20.98 -27.50 -10.01
N LEU A 286 -19.75 -27.47 -9.47
CA LEU A 286 -19.08 -28.63 -8.91
C LEU A 286 -19.45 -28.91 -7.45
N ASP A 287 -20.04 -27.96 -6.72
CA ASP A 287 -20.37 -28.08 -5.28
C ASP A 287 -21.14 -29.36 -4.91
N PRO A 288 -22.18 -29.78 -5.67
CA PRO A 288 -22.90 -31.02 -5.36
C PRO A 288 -22.18 -32.31 -5.79
N HIS A 289 -21.08 -32.23 -6.56
CA HIS A 289 -20.49 -33.38 -7.24
C HIS A 289 -19.01 -33.63 -6.91
N ALA A 290 -18.27 -32.63 -6.44
CA ALA A 290 -16.84 -32.73 -6.18
C ALA A 290 -16.55 -32.97 -4.68
N PRO A 291 -15.39 -33.58 -4.36
CA PRO A 291 -14.96 -33.73 -2.96
C PRO A 291 -14.84 -32.38 -2.26
N ARG A 292 -15.38 -32.28 -1.03
CA ARG A 292 -15.41 -31.03 -0.24
C ARG A 292 -14.02 -30.44 0.00
N ASP A 293 -13.02 -31.29 0.26
CA ASP A 293 -11.65 -30.84 0.50
C ASP A 293 -11.03 -30.19 -0.74
N TRP A 294 -11.29 -30.75 -1.93
CA TRP A 294 -10.84 -30.17 -3.19
C TRP A 294 -11.54 -28.84 -3.48
N LEU A 295 -12.84 -28.74 -3.20
CA LEU A 295 -13.60 -27.49 -3.34
C LEU A 295 -13.07 -26.41 -2.40
N ALA A 296 -12.85 -26.73 -1.12
CA ALA A 296 -12.31 -25.81 -0.13
C ALA A 296 -10.92 -25.30 -0.54
N SER A 297 -10.04 -26.21 -0.95
CA SER A 297 -8.70 -25.86 -1.46
C SER A 297 -8.76 -24.97 -2.70
N SER A 298 -9.61 -25.31 -3.68
CA SER A 298 -9.76 -24.53 -4.92
C SER A 298 -10.35 -23.13 -4.66
N ARG A 299 -11.31 -23.01 -3.74
CA ARG A 299 -11.87 -21.73 -3.30
C ARG A 299 -10.80 -20.87 -2.59
N GLY A 300 -9.99 -21.45 -1.72
CA GLY A 300 -8.87 -20.76 -1.08
C GLY A 300 -7.86 -20.22 -2.11
N ARG A 301 -7.47 -21.05 -3.08
CA ARG A 301 -6.58 -20.64 -4.19
C ARG A 301 -7.19 -19.53 -5.04
N LEU A 302 -8.49 -19.60 -5.34
CA LEU A 302 -9.21 -18.56 -6.05
C LEU A 302 -9.22 -17.23 -5.27
N GLU A 303 -9.49 -17.27 -3.97
CA GLU A 303 -9.49 -16.09 -3.10
C GLU A 303 -8.09 -15.46 -3.03
N ASP A 304 -7.06 -16.25 -2.78
CA ASP A 304 -5.67 -15.81 -2.76
C ASP A 304 -5.29 -15.14 -4.08
N ARG A 305 -5.64 -15.77 -5.21
CA ARG A 305 -5.32 -15.23 -6.54
C ARG A 305 -6.09 -13.94 -6.83
N SER A 306 -7.37 -13.88 -6.47
CA SER A 306 -8.19 -12.66 -6.61
C SER A 306 -7.63 -11.50 -5.78
N ARG A 307 -7.18 -11.80 -4.55
CA ARG A 307 -6.51 -10.83 -3.67
C ARG A 307 -5.20 -10.33 -4.27
N MET A 308 -4.37 -11.24 -4.80
CA MET A 308 -3.13 -10.89 -5.49
C MET A 308 -3.35 -10.01 -6.70
N MET A 309 -4.44 -10.23 -7.46
CA MET A 309 -4.80 -9.37 -8.60
C MET A 309 -5.21 -7.98 -8.16
N PHE A 310 -6.03 -7.87 -7.12
CA PHE A 310 -6.45 -6.59 -6.56
C PHE A 310 -5.26 -5.73 -6.11
N TYR A 311 -4.36 -6.30 -5.30
CA TYR A 311 -3.17 -5.58 -4.86
C TYR A 311 -2.14 -5.39 -5.99
N GLY A 312 -2.04 -6.37 -6.90
CA GLY A 312 -1.19 -6.28 -8.08
C GLY A 312 -1.57 -5.09 -8.95
N GLU A 313 -2.86 -4.87 -9.21
CA GLU A 313 -3.35 -3.72 -9.97
C GLU A 313 -3.01 -2.39 -9.30
N GLN A 314 -3.14 -2.29 -7.98
CA GLN A 314 -2.82 -1.06 -7.23
C GLN A 314 -1.32 -0.75 -7.22
N LEU A 315 -0.47 -1.78 -7.08
CA LEU A 315 0.98 -1.61 -6.95
C LEU A 315 1.70 -1.61 -8.29
N TYR A 316 1.07 -2.08 -9.36
CA TYR A 316 1.69 -2.19 -10.68
C TYR A 316 2.28 -0.87 -11.20
N PRO A 317 1.62 0.31 -11.07
CA PRO A 317 2.21 1.57 -11.50
C PRO A 317 3.52 1.90 -10.78
N GLU A 318 3.62 1.58 -9.49
CA GLU A 318 4.83 1.82 -8.69
C GLU A 318 5.93 0.81 -9.07
N LEU A 319 5.56 -0.45 -9.25
CA LEU A 319 6.48 -1.51 -9.68
C LEU A 319 7.05 -1.23 -11.07
N ALA A 320 6.22 -0.78 -12.00
CA ALA A 320 6.63 -0.45 -13.36
C ALA A 320 7.69 0.67 -13.39
N VAL A 321 7.62 1.64 -12.48
CA VAL A 321 8.64 2.69 -12.34
C VAL A 321 9.95 2.11 -11.82
N VAL A 322 9.88 1.21 -10.83
CA VAL A 322 11.07 0.56 -10.25
C VAL A 322 11.75 -0.34 -11.30
N THR A 323 10.99 -1.14 -12.04
CA THR A 323 11.53 -2.06 -13.05
C THR A 323 12.03 -1.35 -14.31
N ALA A 324 11.38 -0.27 -14.74
CA ALA A 324 11.86 0.54 -15.87
C ALA A 324 13.19 1.23 -15.57
N GLY A 325 13.42 1.64 -14.31
CA GLY A 325 14.68 2.23 -13.87
C GLY A 325 15.77 1.22 -13.53
N SER A 326 15.46 -0.07 -13.44
CA SER A 326 16.35 -1.10 -12.92
C SER A 326 17.24 -1.78 -13.97
N THR A 327 17.53 -1.11 -15.10
CA THR A 327 18.42 -1.63 -16.18
C THR A 327 19.85 -1.98 -15.72
N GLY A 328 20.16 -1.85 -14.42
CA GLY A 328 21.42 -2.23 -13.79
C GLY A 328 21.31 -3.09 -12.53
N LEU A 329 20.13 -3.63 -12.17
CA LEU A 329 20.00 -4.57 -11.03
C LEU A 329 20.52 -5.96 -11.44
N ARG A 330 21.83 -6.03 -11.72
CA ARG A 330 22.51 -7.32 -11.79
C ARG A 330 22.49 -7.92 -10.39
N VAL A 331 21.72 -8.99 -10.22
CA VAL A 331 21.80 -9.86 -9.04
C VAL A 331 23.17 -10.53 -9.06
N ALA A 332 24.18 -9.79 -8.60
CA ALA A 332 25.53 -10.31 -8.43
C ALA A 332 25.49 -11.23 -7.20
N GLY A 333 25.43 -12.54 -7.43
CA GLY A 333 25.80 -13.59 -6.48
C GLY A 333 25.32 -13.42 -5.02
N ALA A 334 24.16 -13.99 -4.72
CA ALA A 334 23.81 -14.58 -3.42
C ALA A 334 23.78 -13.73 -2.13
N SER A 335 23.64 -12.40 -2.21
CA SER A 335 23.22 -11.61 -1.03
C SER A 335 22.20 -10.54 -1.40
N VAL A 336 20.94 -10.75 -1.02
CA VAL A 336 19.90 -9.73 -1.10
C VAL A 336 20.02 -8.86 0.14
N HIS A 337 20.36 -7.59 -0.04
CA HIS A 337 20.35 -6.60 1.04
C HIS A 337 19.06 -5.79 0.95
N TYR A 338 18.28 -5.77 2.02
CA TYR A 338 17.13 -4.87 2.14
C TYR A 338 17.59 -3.58 2.82
N GLU A 339 17.38 -2.43 2.17
CA GLU A 339 17.57 -1.12 2.79
C GLU A 339 16.21 -0.57 3.22
N VAL A 340 15.98 -0.48 4.54
CA VAL A 340 14.78 0.15 5.08
C VAL A 340 14.96 1.66 5.03
N THR A 341 14.50 2.29 3.96
CA THR A 341 14.49 3.76 3.88
C THR A 341 13.37 4.32 4.75
N HIS A 342 13.70 4.80 5.95
CA HIS A 342 12.80 5.61 6.73
C HIS A 342 12.62 6.97 6.04
N ARG A 343 11.42 7.23 5.49
CA ARG A 343 11.01 8.61 5.19
C ARG A 343 10.83 9.32 6.53
N THR A 344 11.88 9.92 7.06
CA THR A 344 11.75 10.88 8.16
C THR A 344 10.86 12.01 7.67
N CYS A 345 9.65 12.11 8.24
CA CYS A 345 8.75 13.23 7.99
C CYS A 345 9.44 14.48 8.55
N GLY A 346 10.14 15.20 7.68
CA GLY A 346 11.01 16.31 8.06
C GLY A 346 10.20 17.45 8.65
N ARG A 347 10.15 17.54 9.98
CA ARG A 347 9.79 18.78 10.67
C ARG A 347 10.93 19.77 10.40
N ARG A 348 10.66 20.80 9.60
CA ARG A 348 11.57 21.93 9.40
C ARG A 348 11.82 22.62 10.75
N SER A 349 12.91 22.27 11.41
CA SER A 349 13.55 23.10 12.43
C SER A 349 15.02 23.22 12.05
N GLY A 350 15.40 24.40 11.57
CA GLY A 350 16.79 24.71 11.31
C GLY A 350 17.55 24.81 12.62
N THR A 351 18.64 24.05 12.76
CA THR A 351 20.02 24.55 12.91
C THR A 351 20.96 23.37 13.20
N ALA A 352 22.12 23.42 12.54
CA ALA A 352 23.39 22.71 12.77
C ALA A 352 23.36 21.22 13.17
N THR A 353 23.81 20.36 12.26
CA THR A 353 24.25 18.98 12.59
C THR A 353 25.73 18.84 12.26
N THR A 354 26.54 18.64 13.30
CA THR A 354 27.89 18.08 13.20
C THR A 354 27.72 16.57 13.04
N THR A 355 28.08 16.02 11.89
CA THR A 355 27.98 14.57 11.63
C THR A 355 29.33 13.92 11.88
N THR A 356 29.42 13.11 12.94
CA THR A 356 30.50 12.15 13.16
C THR A 356 30.19 10.88 12.35
N PRO A 357 31.09 10.39 11.49
CA PRO A 357 30.84 9.18 10.72
C PRO A 357 31.20 7.92 11.53
N SER A 358 30.23 7.02 11.75
CA SER A 358 30.53 5.61 11.97
C SER A 358 30.73 4.94 10.60
N ARG A 359 31.86 4.25 10.46
CA ARG A 359 32.32 3.61 9.22
C ARG A 359 31.42 2.43 8.84
N TRP A 360 30.78 2.54 7.68
CA TRP A 360 30.71 1.48 6.67
C TRP A 360 30.76 2.16 5.29
N THR A 361 31.88 2.00 4.57
CA THR A 361 32.14 2.40 3.16
C THR A 361 32.15 1.12 2.32
N ALA A 362 31.66 1.01 1.08
CA ALA A 362 31.57 1.92 -0.08
C ALA A 362 30.44 1.40 -1.04
N TRP A 363 29.87 2.07 -2.07
CA TRP A 363 30.27 3.22 -2.90
C TRP A 363 29.10 3.76 -3.78
N ARG A 364 29.18 5.08 -4.08
CA ARG A 364 28.67 5.97 -5.16
C ARG A 364 27.25 5.90 -5.75
N SER A 365 26.47 6.92 -5.37
CA SER A 365 25.32 7.50 -6.07
C SER A 365 25.70 8.37 -7.27
N ALA A 366 24.95 8.27 -8.37
CA ALA A 366 24.72 9.38 -9.30
C ALA A 366 23.41 10.08 -8.89
N ARG A 367 23.50 11.34 -8.42
CA ARG A 367 22.33 12.16 -8.05
C ARG A 367 21.82 12.90 -9.30
N SER A 368 20.58 12.63 -9.70
CA SER A 368 19.78 13.58 -10.47
C SER A 368 18.65 14.10 -9.58
N SER A 369 18.74 15.38 -9.22
CA SER A 369 17.71 16.10 -8.47
C SER A 369 16.53 16.44 -9.38
N LEU A 370 15.39 15.79 -9.19
CA LEU A 370 14.10 16.22 -9.74
C LEU A 370 13.18 16.61 -8.59
N ARG A 371 12.98 17.92 -8.43
CA ARG A 371 11.93 18.50 -7.56
C ARG A 371 10.62 18.45 -8.32
N TRP A 372 9.59 17.85 -7.72
CA TRP A 372 8.21 17.95 -8.17
C TRP A 372 7.46 19.01 -7.34
N PRO A 373 6.62 19.85 -7.96
CA PRO A 373 5.69 20.70 -7.23
C PRO A 373 4.44 19.91 -6.82
N ILE A 374 4.07 20.04 -5.54
CA ILE A 374 2.77 19.61 -5.02
C ILE A 374 1.78 20.73 -5.33
N SER A 375 0.74 20.45 -6.13
CA SER A 375 -0.41 21.34 -6.29
C SER A 375 -1.59 20.76 -5.50
N PRO A 376 -2.19 21.50 -4.54
CA PRO A 376 -3.32 21.00 -3.78
C PRO A 376 -4.62 21.59 -4.34
N HIS A 377 -5.53 20.78 -4.85
CA HIS A 377 -6.96 21.12 -4.78
C HIS A 377 -7.82 19.86 -4.63
N ALA A 378 -8.49 19.80 -3.48
CA ALA A 378 -9.53 18.86 -3.09
C ALA A 378 -10.92 19.40 -3.51
N PRO A 379 -12.01 18.65 -3.32
CA PRO A 379 -13.15 18.59 -4.24
C PRO A 379 -14.34 19.47 -3.81
N THR A 380 -15.18 19.85 -4.77
CA THR A 380 -16.53 20.35 -4.50
C THR A 380 -17.58 19.28 -4.82
N ARG A 381 -18.15 18.70 -3.75
CA ARG A 381 -19.47 18.06 -3.75
C ARG A 381 -20.55 19.14 -3.91
N ARG A 382 -21.54 18.93 -4.78
CA ARG A 382 -22.90 19.45 -4.59
C ARG A 382 -23.90 18.35 -4.93
N SER A 383 -24.79 18.13 -3.98
CA SER A 383 -25.98 17.27 -4.01
C SER A 383 -27.09 17.84 -4.89
N PRO A 384 -28.09 17.03 -5.28
CA PRO A 384 -29.21 17.46 -6.11
C PRO A 384 -30.34 18.09 -5.29
N CYS A 385 -31.03 19.05 -5.88
CA CYS A 385 -32.35 19.48 -5.42
C CYS A 385 -33.44 18.68 -6.15
N SER A 386 -34.47 18.36 -5.37
CA SER A 386 -35.81 17.87 -5.71
C SER A 386 -36.50 18.62 -6.84
#